data_AF-A0A2U8VYY1-F1
#
_entry.id   AF-A0A2U8VYY1-F1
#
_cell.length_a   1.000
_cell.length_b   1.000
_cell.length_c   1.000
_cell.angle_alpha   90.00
_cell.angle_beta   90.00
_cell.angle_gamma   90.00
#
_symmetry.space_group_name_H-M   'P 1'
#
loop_
_entity.id
_entity.type
_entity.pdbx_description
1 polymer ?
#
loop_
_entity_poly.entity_id
_entity_poly.type
_entity_poly.pdbx_seq_one_letter_code
_entity_poly.pdbx_strand_id
1 'polypeptide(L)' 'MIAVDEHTSLPCLIYDLSEHGVRLVSLDATCVPEVFLLAATRFPEPRVCRAVWRGAEEIGARFVVP' A
#
# COMPACT_ATOMS: atom_id res chain seq x y z
N MET A 1 -5.46 4.47 2.95
CA MET A 1 -5.41 4.96 1.56
C MET A 1 -3.98 4.83 1.07
N ILE A 2 -3.82 4.55 -0.22
CA ILE A 2 -2.53 4.53 -0.92
C ILE A 2 -2.35 5.90 -1.56
N ALA A 3 -1.31 6.64 -1.19
CA ALA A 3 -0.94 7.86 -1.91
C ALA A 3 0.02 7.49 -3.05
N VAL A 4 -0.40 7.83 -4.26
CA VAL A 4 0.23 7.44 -5.53
C VAL A 4 1.18 8.53 -6.01
N ASP A 5 0.77 9.77 -5.83
CA ASP A 5 1.51 11.00 -6.07
C ASP A 5 0.98 12.11 -5.13
N GLU A 6 1.39 13.35 -5.35
CA GLU A 6 1.00 14.53 -4.55
C GLU A 6 -0.50 14.87 -4.59
N HIS A 7 -1.22 14.49 -5.64
CA HIS A 7 -2.64 14.83 -5.84
C HIS A 7 -3.55 13.60 -5.89
N THR A 8 -2.99 12.40 -6.08
CA THR A 8 -3.75 11.18 -6.27
C THR A 8 -3.65 10.27 -5.05
N SER A 9 -4.80 9.83 -4.55
CA SER A 9 -4.89 8.77 -3.56
C SER A 9 -5.94 7.74 -3.94
N LEU A 10 -5.63 6.47 -3.68
CA LEU A 10 -6.50 5.33 -3.97
C LEU A 10 -7.05 4.75 -2.66
N PRO A 11 -8.38 4.51 -2.58
CA PRO A 11 -8.94 3.80 -1.45
C PRO A 11 -8.42 2.35 -1.44
N CYS A 12 -8.13 1.86 -0.24
CA CYS A 12 -7.67 0.51 -0.03
C CYS A 12 -8.11 0.00 1.34
N LEU A 13 -8.27 -1.31 1.46
CA LEU A 13 -8.43 -2.02 2.72
C LEU A 13 -7.13 -2.76 3.04
N ILE A 14 -6.77 -2.78 4.32
CA ILE A 14 -5.68 -3.66 4.76
C ILE A 14 -6.29 -5.01 5.07
N TYR A 15 -5.95 -6.00 4.25
CA TYR A 15 -6.41 -7.38 4.40
C TYR A 15 -5.59 -8.13 5.44
N ASP A 16 -4.25 -7.98 5.39
CA ASP A 16 -3.33 -8.60 6.34
C ASP A 16 -2.16 -7.65 6.64
N LEU A 17 -1.60 -7.73 7.86
CA LEU A 17 -0.44 -6.94 8.29
C LEU A 17 0.51 -7.79 9.12
N SER A 18 1.78 -7.71 8.77
CA SER A 18 2.90 -8.20 9.58
C SER A 18 3.84 -7.05 9.96
N GLU A 19 4.87 -7.38 10.73
CA GLU A 19 5.95 -6.44 11.07
C GLU A 19 6.66 -5.89 9.81
N HIS A 20 6.83 -6.72 8.78
CA HIS A 20 7.65 -6.41 7.61
C HIS A 20 6.85 -6.03 6.36
N GLY A 21 5.53 -6.22 6.35
CA GLY A 21 4.74 -5.97 5.15
C GLY A 21 3.25 -6.02 5.37
N VAL A 22 2.53 -5.83 4.27
CA VAL A 22 1.08 -5.64 4.24
C VAL A 22 0.49 -6.26 2.98
N ARG A 23 -0.71 -6.82 3.11
CA ARG A 23 -1.57 -7.17 1.97
C ARG A 23 -2.73 -6.19 1.90
N LEU A 24 -2.91 -5.58 0.74
CA LEU A 24 -3.95 -4.58 0.47
C LEU A 24 -4.95 -5.10 -0.54
N VAL A 25 -6.21 -4.69 -0.39
CA VAL A 25 -7.26 -4.81 -1.41
C VAL A 25 -7.61 -3.41 -1.89
N SER A 26 -7.66 -3.19 -3.20
CA SER A 26 -8.05 -1.94 -3.84
C SER A 26 -8.92 -2.25 -5.07
N LEU A 27 -9.74 -1.28 -5.50
CA LEU A 27 -10.62 -1.45 -6.66
C LEU A 27 -9.83 -1.65 -7.97
N ASP A 28 -8.64 -1.06 -8.05
CA ASP A 28 -7.70 -1.29 -9.13
C ASP A 28 -6.28 -1.21 -8.59
N ALA A 29 -5.70 -2.38 -8.34
CA ALA A 29 -4.33 -2.53 -7.87
C ALA A 29 -3.29 -2.31 -8.98
N THR A 30 -3.69 -2.31 -10.25
CA THR A 30 -2.77 -2.19 -11.38
C THR A 30 -2.24 -0.76 -11.54
N CYS A 31 -3.01 0.23 -11.08
CA CYS A 31 -2.64 1.63 -11.06
C CYS A 31 -1.71 2.03 -9.90
N VAL A 32 -1.39 1.11 -8.98
CA VAL A 32 -0.49 1.38 -7.85
C VAL A 32 0.98 1.24 -8.30
N PRO A 33 1.83 2.27 -8.09
CA PRO A 33 3.24 2.23 -8.41
C PRO A 33 3.98 1.16 -7.63
N GLU A 34 5.20 0.86 -8.08
CA GLU A 34 6.07 -0.06 -7.35
C GLU A 34 6.41 0.44 -5.95
N VAL A 35 6.59 1.76 -5.77
CA VAL A 35 6.83 2.40 -4.47
C VAL A 35 5.72 3.39 -4.20
N PHE A 36 5.07 3.27 -3.04
CA PHE A 36 3.92 4.11 -2.68
C PHE A 36 3.89 4.37 -1.18
N LEU A 37 3.15 5.40 -0.76
CA LEU A 37 2.91 5.69 0.65
C LEU A 37 1.59 5.06 1.09
N LEU A 38 1.61 4.34 2.21
CA LEU A 38 0.42 3.79 2.85
C LEU A 38 0.10 4.56 4.12
N ALA A 39 -1.03 5.27 4.11
CA ALA A 39 -1.59 5.93 5.29
C ALA A 39 -2.79 5.12 5.81
N ALA A 40 -2.77 4.78 7.10
CA ALA A 40 -3.88 4.11 7.78
C ALA A 40 -3.85 4.48 9.27
N THR A 41 -5.02 4.51 9.91
CA THR A 41 -5.19 4.87 11.33
C THR A 41 -4.39 3.98 12.29
N ARG A 42 -4.01 2.77 11.87
CA ARG A 42 -3.17 1.85 12.64
C ARG A 42 -1.69 2.25 12.68
N PHE A 43 -1.26 3.15 11.79
CA PHE A 43 0.12 3.61 11.73
C PHE A 43 0.19 5.02 12.31
N PRO A 44 1.20 5.33 13.15
CA PRO A 44 1.38 6.68 13.67
C PRO A 44 1.76 7.66 12.54
N GLU A 45 2.43 7.17 11.50
CA GLU A 45 2.86 7.93 10.32
C GLU A 45 2.67 7.08 9.04
N PRO A 46 2.55 7.71 7.85
CA PRO A 46 2.52 6.99 6.58
C PRO A 46 3.77 6.12 6.39
N ARG A 47 3.59 4.91 5.86
CA ARG A 47 4.67 3.94 5.62
C ARG A 47 5.04 3.91 4.15
N VAL A 48 6.32 4.05 3.82
CA VAL A 48 6.81 3.77 2.47
C VAL A 48 6.74 2.27 2.23
N CYS A 49 6.08 1.87 1.15
CA CYS A 49 5.86 0.48 0.78
C CYS A 49 6.46 0.23 -0.60
N ARG A 50 7.01 -0.96 -0.80
CA ARG A 50 7.39 -1.47 -2.12
C ARG A 50 6.55 -2.70 -2.47
N ALA A 51 5.85 -2.65 -3.59
CA ALA A 51 5.07 -3.77 -4.11
C ALA A 51 6.00 -4.96 -4.41
N VAL A 52 5.64 -6.14 -3.90
CA VAL A 52 6.33 -7.41 -4.14
C VAL A 52 5.60 -8.20 -5.21
N TRP A 53 4.27 -8.19 -5.18
CA TRP A 53 3.40 -8.75 -6.20
C TRP A 53 2.10 -7.95 -6.27
N ARG A 54 1.43 -8.01 -7.43
CA ARG A 54 0.14 -7.35 -7.66
C ARG A 54 -0.76 -8.23 -8.54
N GLY A 55 -2.04 -8.26 -8.20
CA GLY A 55 -3.13 -8.77 -9.04
C GLY A 55 -4.02 -7.62 -9.52
N ALA A 56 -5.23 -7.93 -9.98
CA ALA A 56 -6.20 -6.91 -10.40
C ALA A 56 -6.71 -6.05 -9.22
N GLU A 57 -6.95 -6.67 -8.07
CA GLU A 57 -7.54 -6.01 -6.90
C GLU A 57 -6.68 -6.13 -5.62
N GLU A 58 -5.56 -6.87 -5.69
CA GLU A 58 -4.74 -7.15 -4.53
C GLU A 58 -3.27 -6.77 -4.73
N ILE A 59 -2.64 -6.32 -3.65
CA ILE A 59 -1.22 -5.99 -3.62
C ILE A 59 -0.59 -6.58 -2.36
N GLY A 60 0.49 -7.33 -2.54
CA GLY A 60 1.43 -7.63 -1.45
C GLY A 60 2.58 -6.65 -1.48
N ALA A 61 2.84 -5.95 -0.38
CA ALA A 61 3.92 -4.98 -0.28
C ALA A 61 4.78 -5.17 0.98
N ARG A 62 6.06 -4.83 0.88
CA ARG A 62 7.00 -4.80 1.99
C ARG A 62 7.18 -3.36 2.46
N PHE A 63 7.32 -3.15 3.77
CA PHE A 63 7.71 -1.85 4.31
C PHE A 63 9.18 -1.57 3.97
N VAL A 64 9.44 -0.40 3.40
CA VAL A 64 10.79 0.11 3.26
C VAL A 64 11.19 0.63 4.64
N VAL A 65 12.12 -0.07 5.28
CA VAL A 65 12.76 0.41 6.51
C VAL A 65 13.75 1.51 6.10
N PRO A 66 13.81 2.65 6.81
CA PRO A 66 14.98 3.52 6.74
C PRO A 66 16.28 2.76 7.08
#